data_AF-A0A421B3E0-F1
#
_entry.id   AF-A0A421B3E0-F1
#
_cell.length_a   1.000
_cell.length_b   1.000
_cell.length_c   1.000
_cell.angle_alpha   90.00
_cell.angle_beta   90.00
_cell.angle_gamma   90.00
#
_symmetry.space_group_name_H-M   'P 1'
#
loop_
_entity.id
_entity.type
_entity.pdbx_description
1 polymer ?
#
loop_
_entity_poly.entity_id
_entity_poly.type
_entity_poly.pdbx_seq_one_letter_code
_entity_poly.pdbx_strand_id
1 'polypeptide(L)'
;MPATPIAVAIFLLVAVPGVVLELLRQRTRPGRHESVFVETSRVLLGGVAVSGVSLVALGLLRTAAGAPLVDPRALVLRPAYVVDNLWLVGGSTELFLSVSTTLAALYHYSTAYPGLHAGIVPESAWVTVFARWANQVAVANADQLVGKRLVTQVQVDLEDGTAYIGTRESYSADVPQDNREIVLTRPLLRVDAKGDAQPLDAKWQHVIISNTRVSAIRVLFTTTASSGDTGGGGTVRGTPRVTKVARFLTTDRRGLWLLLFAQLAIPAVIGFVR
;
A
#
# COMPACT_ATOMS: atom_id res chain seq x y z
N MET A 1 -32.13 -10.55 7.71
CA MET A 1 -32.41 -9.88 9.00
C MET A 1 -32.34 -8.38 8.77
N PRO A 2 -33.34 -7.57 9.14
CA PRO A 2 -33.27 -6.13 8.95
C PRO A 2 -32.14 -5.59 9.82
N ALA A 3 -31.10 -5.02 9.21
CA ALA A 3 -30.02 -4.38 9.94
C ALA A 3 -30.57 -3.10 10.57
N THR A 4 -30.62 -3.05 11.90
CA THR A 4 -30.92 -1.80 12.59
C THR A 4 -29.75 -0.84 12.40
N PRO A 5 -29.98 0.49 12.26
CA PRO A 5 -28.89 1.47 12.14
C PRO A 5 -27.85 1.36 13.28
N ILE A 6 -28.30 0.95 14.47
CA ILE A 6 -27.46 0.68 15.63
C ILE A 6 -26.51 -0.50 15.39
N ALA A 7 -27.00 -1.61 14.85
CA ALA A 7 -26.17 -2.78 14.54
C ALA A 7 -25.09 -2.43 13.49
N VAL A 8 -25.44 -1.62 12.50
CA VAL A 8 -24.49 -1.11 11.49
C VAL A 8 -23.43 -0.22 12.14
N ALA A 9 -23.83 0.70 13.03
CA ALA A 9 -22.89 1.56 13.74
C ALA A 9 -21.91 0.74 14.60
N ILE A 10 -22.41 -0.22 15.40
CA ILE A 10 -21.56 -1.11 16.20
C ILE A 10 -20.61 -1.89 15.31
N PHE A 11 -21.10 -2.44 14.20
CA PHE A 11 -20.27 -3.15 13.24
C PHE A 11 -19.14 -2.27 12.71
N LEU A 12 -19.43 -1.02 12.31
CA LEU A 12 -18.41 -0.09 11.83
C LEU A 12 -17.37 0.25 12.90
N LEU A 13 -17.80 0.48 14.14
CA LEU A 13 -16.90 0.77 15.27
C LEU A 13 -15.94 -0.38 15.59
N VAL A 14 -16.33 -1.62 15.29
CA VAL A 14 -15.48 -2.80 15.43
C VAL A 14 -14.64 -3.05 14.17
N ALA A 15 -15.26 -2.95 13.00
CA ALA A 15 -14.62 -3.30 11.73
C ALA A 15 -13.52 -2.31 11.33
N VAL A 16 -13.73 -0.99 11.53
CA VAL A 16 -12.77 0.05 11.13
C VAL A 16 -11.36 -0.17 11.69
N PRO A 17 -11.14 -0.32 13.01
CA PRO A 17 -9.79 -0.57 13.53
C PRO A 17 -9.20 -1.90 13.05
N GLY A 18 -10.03 -2.91 12.84
CA GLY A 18 -9.62 -4.19 12.25
C GLY A 18 -9.16 -4.08 10.79
N VAL A 19 -9.88 -3.30 9.99
CA VAL A 19 -9.51 -2.98 8.60
C VAL A 19 -8.21 -2.20 8.57
N VAL A 20 -8.04 -1.20 9.44
CA VAL A 20 -6.78 -0.44 9.56
C VAL A 20 -5.60 -1.37 9.87
N LEU A 21 -5.79 -2.30 10.81
CA LEU A 21 -4.77 -3.30 11.15
C LEU A 21 -4.39 -4.17 9.95
N GLU A 22 -5.39 -4.66 9.19
CA GLU A 22 -5.14 -5.50 8.03
C GLU A 22 -4.48 -4.72 6.89
N LEU A 23 -4.91 -3.50 6.61
CA LEU A 23 -4.29 -2.62 5.62
C LEU A 23 -2.81 -2.32 5.95
N LEU A 24 -2.50 -2.07 7.23
CA LEU A 24 -1.13 -1.91 7.69
C LEU A 24 -0.31 -3.20 7.51
N ARG A 25 -0.90 -4.35 7.87
CA ARG A 25 -0.26 -5.65 7.72
C ARG A 25 0.05 -5.97 6.25
N GLN A 26 -0.90 -5.75 5.34
CA GLN A 26 -0.74 -5.99 3.91
C GLN A 26 0.42 -5.18 3.29
N ARG A 27 0.73 -3.99 3.83
CA ARG A 27 1.89 -3.20 3.39
C ARG A 27 3.25 -3.80 3.75
N THR A 28 3.30 -4.68 4.73
CA THR A 28 4.55 -5.25 5.27
C THR A 28 4.74 -6.72 4.96
N ARG A 29 3.74 -7.40 4.39
CA ARG A 29 3.82 -8.83 4.07
C ARG A 29 3.72 -9.04 2.55
N PRO A 30 4.59 -9.88 1.96
CA PRO A 30 4.44 -10.28 0.57
C PRO A 30 3.06 -10.88 0.31
N GLY A 31 2.47 -10.56 -0.84
CA GLY A 31 1.11 -10.92 -1.25
C GLY A 31 0.84 -12.42 -1.31
N ARG A 32 0.71 -13.06 -0.15
CA ARG A 32 0.17 -14.40 -0.03
C ARG A 32 -1.33 -14.30 -0.22
N HIS A 33 -1.86 -14.93 -1.25
CA HIS A 33 -3.30 -15.09 -1.42
C HIS A 33 -3.83 -15.92 -0.24
N GLU A 34 -4.32 -15.24 0.78
CA GLU A 34 -5.06 -15.85 1.88
C GLU A 34 -6.55 -15.96 1.46
N SER A 35 -7.27 -16.95 1.98
CA SER A 35 -8.70 -17.07 1.73
C SER A 35 -9.44 -15.86 2.31
N VAL A 36 -10.47 -15.38 1.60
CA VAL A 36 -11.37 -14.29 2.04
C VAL A 36 -11.91 -14.52 3.45
N PHE A 37 -12.15 -15.78 3.83
CA PHE A 37 -12.58 -16.15 5.18
C PHE A 37 -11.54 -15.80 6.24
N VAL A 38 -10.26 -16.06 5.98
CA VAL A 38 -9.16 -15.79 6.91
C VAL A 38 -8.93 -14.28 7.07
N GLU A 39 -8.99 -13.55 5.96
CA GLU A 39 -8.87 -12.08 5.95
C GLU A 39 -10.02 -11.45 6.75
N THR A 40 -11.25 -11.83 6.46
CA THR A 40 -12.45 -11.33 7.17
C THR A 40 -12.40 -11.68 8.66
N SER A 41 -12.05 -12.92 9.01
CA SER A 41 -11.96 -13.36 10.40
C SER A 41 -10.92 -12.55 11.18
N ARG A 42 -9.80 -12.21 10.56
CA ARG A 42 -8.75 -11.43 11.20
C ARG A 42 -9.13 -9.96 11.36
N VAL A 43 -9.79 -9.38 10.36
CA VAL A 43 -10.36 -8.03 10.47
C VAL A 43 -11.33 -7.97 11.66
N LEU A 44 -12.23 -8.95 11.78
CA LEU A 44 -13.19 -8.98 12.89
C LEU A 44 -12.50 -9.21 14.24
N LEU A 45 -11.61 -10.20 14.37
CA LEU A 45 -10.91 -10.50 15.62
C LEU A 45 -10.00 -9.36 16.06
N GLY A 46 -9.22 -8.80 15.12
CA GLY A 46 -8.35 -7.66 15.38
C GLY A 46 -9.15 -6.42 15.75
N GLY A 47 -10.26 -6.17 15.05
CA GLY A 47 -11.22 -5.12 15.37
C GLY A 47 -11.79 -5.25 16.78
N VAL A 48 -12.31 -6.43 17.14
CA VAL A 48 -12.86 -6.71 18.48
C VAL A 48 -11.80 -6.49 19.56
N ALA A 49 -10.58 -7.02 19.38
CA ALA A 49 -9.51 -6.91 20.37
C ALA A 49 -9.11 -5.43 20.59
N VAL A 50 -8.86 -4.69 19.51
CA VAL A 50 -8.44 -3.28 19.61
C VAL A 50 -9.56 -2.38 20.13
N SER A 51 -10.79 -2.59 19.67
CA SER A 51 -11.96 -1.87 20.18
C SER A 51 -12.20 -2.15 21.66
N GLY A 52 -12.03 -3.41 22.11
CA GLY A 52 -12.12 -3.78 23.53
C GLY A 52 -11.11 -3.04 24.40
N VAL A 53 -9.83 -3.03 24.01
CA VAL A 53 -8.77 -2.28 24.73
C VAL A 53 -9.09 -0.78 24.77
N SER A 54 -9.59 -0.23 23.66
CA SER A 54 -9.96 1.19 23.57
C SER A 54 -11.12 1.54 24.51
N LEU A 55 -12.15 0.69 24.59
CA LEU A 55 -13.26 0.88 25.51
C LEU A 55 -12.80 0.82 26.97
N VAL A 56 -11.88 -0.10 27.32
CA VAL A 56 -11.31 -0.16 28.67
C VAL A 56 -10.55 1.12 28.99
N ALA A 57 -9.70 1.61 28.09
CA ALA A 57 -8.94 2.85 28.28
C ALA A 57 -9.86 4.06 28.48
N LEU A 58 -10.88 4.22 27.63
CA LEU A 58 -11.86 5.31 27.75
C LEU A 58 -12.78 5.17 28.97
N GLY A 59 -13.14 3.95 29.35
CA GLY A 59 -13.89 3.66 30.57
C GLY A 59 -13.12 4.09 31.81
N LEU A 60 -11.84 3.73 31.90
CA LEU A 60 -10.94 4.16 32.97
C LEU A 60 -10.76 5.69 32.98
N LEU A 61 -10.61 6.30 31.81
CA LEU A 61 -10.49 7.74 31.66
C LEU A 61 -11.72 8.48 32.19
N ARG A 62 -12.93 7.96 31.90
CA ARG A 62 -14.19 8.48 32.44
C ARG A 62 -14.23 8.35 33.97
N THR A 63 -13.94 7.17 34.51
CA THR A 63 -14.14 6.88 35.94
C THR A 63 -13.06 7.49 36.84
N ALA A 64 -11.81 7.51 36.40
CA ALA A 64 -10.68 7.97 37.21
C ALA A 64 -10.41 9.48 37.06
N ALA A 65 -10.60 10.04 35.86
CA ALA A 65 -10.30 11.45 35.59
C ALA A 65 -11.56 12.32 35.44
N GLY A 66 -12.77 11.76 35.59
CA GLY A 66 -14.01 12.51 35.41
C GLY A 66 -14.21 13.04 33.99
N ALA A 67 -13.55 12.43 33.00
CA ALA A 67 -13.55 12.93 31.63
C ALA A 67 -14.98 12.99 31.06
N PRO A 68 -15.33 14.04 30.29
CA PRO A 68 -16.68 14.21 29.74
C PRO A 68 -16.89 13.28 28.54
N LEU A 69 -17.12 12.00 28.84
CA LEU A 69 -17.40 10.95 27.87
C LEU A 69 -18.85 10.49 27.96
N VAL A 70 -19.29 9.65 27.02
CA VAL A 70 -20.61 9.01 27.07
C VAL A 70 -20.77 8.12 28.29
N ASP A 71 -21.94 8.17 28.92
CA ASP A 71 -22.33 7.24 29.97
C ASP A 71 -22.93 5.96 29.34
N PRO A 72 -22.25 4.80 29.42
CA PRO A 72 -22.76 3.58 28.82
C PRO A 72 -24.07 3.11 29.47
N ARG A 73 -24.27 3.39 30.76
CA ARG A 73 -25.49 3.02 31.47
C ARG A 73 -26.65 3.91 31.04
N ALA A 74 -26.42 5.22 30.92
CA ALA A 74 -27.46 6.13 30.44
C ALA A 74 -27.82 5.86 28.97
N LEU A 75 -26.84 5.51 28.13
CA LEU A 75 -27.06 5.16 26.73
C LEU A 75 -28.02 3.97 26.54
N VAL A 76 -27.96 2.98 27.44
CA VAL A 76 -28.83 1.79 27.40
C VAL A 76 -30.18 2.05 28.10
N LEU A 77 -30.17 2.75 29.24
CA LEU A 77 -31.36 2.90 30.07
C LEU A 77 -32.25 4.08 29.68
N ARG A 78 -31.76 5.05 28.90
CA ARG A 78 -32.50 6.26 28.53
C ARG A 78 -32.63 6.39 27.00
N PRO A 79 -33.81 6.15 26.41
CA PRO A 79 -34.01 6.18 24.96
C PRO A 79 -33.68 7.53 24.30
N ALA A 80 -33.89 8.65 25.00
CA ALA A 80 -33.63 9.99 24.47
C ALA A 80 -32.16 10.45 24.63
N TYR A 81 -31.32 9.70 25.36
CA TYR A 81 -29.99 10.15 25.74
C TYR A 81 -29.10 10.55 24.57
N VAL A 82 -29.20 9.81 23.45
CA VAL A 82 -28.43 10.11 22.23
C VAL A 82 -28.81 11.46 21.65
N VAL A 83 -30.12 11.74 21.56
CA VAL A 83 -30.65 12.99 20.99
C VAL A 83 -30.34 14.17 21.92
N ASP A 84 -30.43 13.95 23.23
CA ASP A 84 -30.15 14.98 24.24
C ASP A 84 -28.66 15.32 24.34
N ASN A 85 -27.76 14.42 23.89
CA ASN A 85 -26.32 14.53 24.06
C ASN A 85 -25.54 14.29 22.76
N LEU A 86 -26.08 14.70 21.61
CA LEU A 86 -25.48 14.42 20.28
C LEU A 86 -24.00 14.77 20.19
N TRP A 87 -23.59 15.92 20.74
CA TRP A 87 -22.19 16.37 20.69
C TRP A 87 -21.26 15.50 21.55
N LEU A 88 -21.73 15.10 22.74
CA LEU A 88 -20.99 14.23 23.63
C LEU A 88 -20.86 12.82 23.03
N VAL A 89 -21.94 12.32 22.43
CA VAL A 89 -21.97 11.01 21.75
C VAL A 89 -21.06 11.03 20.52
N GLY A 90 -21.19 12.04 19.67
CA GLY A 90 -20.35 12.23 18.49
C GLY A 90 -18.87 12.33 18.86
N GLY A 91 -18.52 13.21 19.79
CA GLY A 91 -17.14 13.39 20.25
C GLY A 91 -16.55 12.14 20.93
N SER A 92 -17.34 11.42 21.73
CA SER A 92 -16.87 10.15 22.33
C SER A 92 -16.67 9.06 21.28
N THR A 93 -17.52 9.03 20.25
CA THR A 93 -17.42 8.07 19.13
C THR A 93 -16.18 8.37 18.27
N GLU A 94 -15.95 9.65 17.96
CA GLU A 94 -14.77 10.10 17.23
C GLU A 94 -13.49 9.80 18.02
N LEU A 95 -13.48 10.11 19.32
CA LEU A 95 -12.36 9.81 20.21
C LEU A 95 -12.08 8.29 20.24
N PHE A 96 -13.12 7.47 20.39
CA PHE A 96 -13.00 6.01 20.33
C PHE A 96 -12.39 5.53 19.01
N LEU A 97 -12.86 6.03 17.87
CA LEU A 97 -12.29 5.68 16.56
C LEU A 97 -10.82 6.11 16.45
N SER A 98 -10.49 7.31 16.94
CA SER A 98 -9.11 7.81 16.90
C SER A 98 -8.16 6.99 17.79
N VAL A 99 -8.59 6.62 19.00
CA VAL A 99 -7.79 5.81 19.94
C VAL A 99 -7.62 4.39 19.42
N SER A 100 -8.71 3.76 18.96
CA SER A 100 -8.67 2.39 18.42
C SER A 100 -7.79 2.28 17.18
N THR A 101 -7.91 3.21 16.23
CA THR A 101 -7.04 3.21 15.04
C THR A 101 -5.57 3.48 15.39
N THR A 102 -5.30 4.33 16.38
CA THR A 102 -3.93 4.59 16.88
C THR A 102 -3.33 3.37 17.57
N LEU A 103 -4.13 2.67 18.39
CA LEU A 103 -3.72 1.42 19.04
C LEU A 103 -3.48 0.30 18.01
N ALA A 104 -4.31 0.17 16.98
CA ALA A 104 -4.09 -0.77 15.89
C ALA A 104 -2.74 -0.50 15.19
N ALA A 105 -2.44 0.77 14.92
CA ALA A 105 -1.16 1.18 14.33
C ALA A 105 0.03 0.86 15.27
N LEU A 106 -0.06 1.24 16.55
CA LEU A 106 0.98 0.95 17.54
C LEU A 106 1.24 -0.56 17.69
N TYR A 107 0.18 -1.36 17.76
CA TYR A 107 0.29 -2.82 17.81
C TYR A 107 1.02 -3.36 16.56
N HIS A 108 0.62 -2.91 15.37
CA HIS A 108 1.29 -3.28 14.13
C HIS A 108 2.79 -2.92 14.16
N TYR A 109 3.16 -1.68 14.46
CA TYR A 109 4.57 -1.27 14.48
C TYR A 109 5.39 -1.94 15.60
N SER A 110 4.75 -2.38 16.68
CA SER A 110 5.43 -3.13 17.74
C SER A 110 5.69 -4.60 17.40
N THR A 111 4.91 -5.16 16.46
CA THR A 111 4.97 -6.56 16.03
C THR A 111 5.50 -6.74 14.61
N ALA A 112 5.75 -5.65 13.89
CA ALA A 112 6.34 -5.67 12.55
C ALA A 112 7.75 -6.27 12.61
N TYR A 113 8.06 -7.17 11.67
CA TYR A 113 9.34 -7.87 11.60
C TYR A 113 10.49 -6.85 11.46
N PRO A 114 11.46 -6.83 12.40
CA PRO A 114 12.63 -5.96 12.28
C PRO A 114 13.43 -6.39 11.05
N GLY A 115 13.41 -5.56 9.99
CA GLY A 115 14.17 -5.80 8.76
C GLY A 115 13.42 -5.49 7.45
N LEU A 116 12.08 -5.50 7.44
CA LEU A 116 11.26 -5.20 6.25
C LEU A 116 10.77 -3.75 6.25
N HIS A 117 11.69 -2.79 6.40
CA HIS A 117 11.38 -1.35 6.49
C HIS A 117 10.98 -0.72 5.15
N ALA A 118 11.04 -1.46 4.05
CA ALA A 118 10.49 -1.03 2.78
C ALA A 118 9.06 -1.55 2.66
N GLY A 119 8.09 -0.66 2.45
CA GLY A 119 6.72 -1.06 2.14
C GLY A 119 6.72 -2.07 1.00
N ILE A 120 6.31 -3.30 1.31
CA ILE A 120 6.19 -4.38 0.34
C ILE A 120 4.86 -4.14 -0.35
N VAL A 121 4.90 -3.34 -1.41
CA VAL A 121 3.75 -3.21 -2.29
C VAL A 121 3.66 -4.52 -3.07
N PRO A 122 2.49 -5.20 -3.13
CA PRO A 122 2.24 -6.28 -4.07
C PRO A 122 2.20 -5.67 -5.48
N GLU A 123 3.38 -5.35 -5.98
CA GLU A 123 3.63 -4.78 -7.27
C GLU A 123 4.26 -5.87 -8.11
N SER A 124 3.77 -6.03 -9.34
CA SER A 124 4.36 -7.01 -10.23
C SER A 124 5.84 -6.70 -10.48
N ALA A 125 6.65 -7.75 -10.63
CA ALA A 125 8.07 -7.60 -10.96
C ALA A 125 8.28 -6.72 -12.21
N TRP A 126 7.37 -6.76 -13.17
CA TRP A 126 7.40 -5.93 -14.37
C TRP A 126 7.33 -4.44 -14.06
N VAL A 127 6.37 -3.99 -13.25
CA VAL A 127 6.25 -2.57 -12.88
C VAL A 127 7.42 -2.17 -11.98
N THR A 128 7.80 -3.02 -11.02
CA THR A 128 8.96 -2.76 -10.16
C THR A 128 10.25 -2.55 -10.99
N VAL A 129 10.54 -3.43 -11.95
CA VAL A 129 11.79 -3.36 -12.73
C VAL A 129 11.70 -2.28 -13.81
N PHE A 130 10.65 -2.26 -14.63
CA PHE A 130 10.57 -1.41 -15.82
C PHE A 130 10.11 0.02 -15.56
N ALA A 131 9.40 0.30 -14.46
CA ALA A 131 9.07 1.67 -14.06
C ALA A 131 9.88 2.12 -12.85
N ARG A 132 9.75 1.43 -11.72
CA ARG A 132 10.29 1.94 -10.45
C ARG A 132 11.83 1.94 -10.44
N TRP A 133 12.47 0.81 -10.76
CA TRP A 133 13.92 0.72 -10.80
C TRP A 133 14.53 1.52 -11.95
N ALA A 134 13.90 1.52 -13.13
CA ALA A 134 14.32 2.39 -14.23
C ALA A 134 14.38 3.88 -13.81
N ASN A 135 13.35 4.36 -13.10
CA ASN A 135 13.33 5.72 -12.57
C ASN A 135 14.39 5.93 -11.47
N GLN A 136 14.58 4.98 -10.56
CA GLN A 136 15.61 5.07 -9.53
C GLN A 136 17.01 5.17 -10.13
N VAL A 137 17.31 4.34 -11.15
CA VAL A 137 18.57 4.39 -11.88
C VAL A 137 18.73 5.73 -12.60
N ALA A 138 17.66 6.25 -13.22
CA ALA A 138 17.70 7.56 -13.88
C ALA A 138 18.01 8.70 -12.90
N VAL A 139 17.38 8.71 -11.72
CA VAL A 139 17.60 9.73 -10.68
C VAL A 139 18.99 9.59 -10.08
N ALA A 140 19.43 8.37 -9.76
CA ALA A 140 20.74 8.12 -9.16
C ALA A 140 21.91 8.47 -10.08
N ASN A 141 21.71 8.40 -11.41
CA ASN A 141 22.73 8.67 -12.41
C ASN A 141 22.44 9.95 -13.23
N ALA A 142 21.66 10.88 -12.68
CA ALA A 142 21.21 12.08 -13.39
C ALA A 142 22.38 12.87 -14.02
N ASP A 143 23.49 13.02 -13.28
CA ASP A 143 24.67 13.74 -13.74
C ASP A 143 25.39 13.02 -14.90
N GLN A 144 25.36 11.68 -14.92
CA GLN A 144 25.98 10.86 -15.97
C GLN A 144 25.12 10.75 -17.23
N LEU A 145 23.84 11.10 -17.12
CA LEU A 145 22.85 11.05 -18.20
C LEU A 145 22.76 12.37 -19.00
N VAL A 146 23.56 13.38 -18.69
CA VAL A 146 23.59 14.63 -19.47
C VAL A 146 23.95 14.34 -20.93
N GLY A 147 23.03 14.65 -21.86
CA GLY A 147 23.17 14.37 -23.30
C GLY A 147 22.99 12.89 -23.69
N LYS A 148 22.62 12.02 -22.75
CA LYS A 148 22.39 10.59 -22.98
C LYS A 148 20.97 10.20 -22.57
N ARG A 149 20.45 9.14 -23.17
CA ARG A 149 19.16 8.55 -22.80
C ARG A 149 19.40 7.24 -22.06
N LEU A 150 18.71 7.05 -20.93
CA LEU A 150 18.65 5.73 -20.29
C LEU A 150 17.79 4.80 -21.13
N VAL A 151 18.35 3.65 -21.48
CA VAL A 151 17.70 2.62 -22.28
C VAL A 151 17.66 1.32 -21.48
N THR A 152 16.52 0.64 -21.53
CA THR A 152 16.31 -0.63 -20.85
C THR A 152 16.46 -1.74 -21.88
N GLN A 153 17.63 -2.37 -21.93
CA GLN A 153 17.86 -3.54 -22.77
C GLN A 153 17.37 -4.78 -22.03
N VAL A 154 16.68 -5.66 -22.75
CA VAL A 154 16.04 -6.84 -22.19
C VAL A 154 16.38 -8.05 -23.04
N GLN A 155 16.71 -9.16 -22.37
CA GLN A 155 16.69 -10.49 -22.96
C GLN A 155 15.51 -11.25 -22.36
N VAL A 156 14.63 -11.76 -23.22
CA VAL A 156 13.45 -12.55 -22.85
C VAL A 156 13.71 -13.98 -23.29
N ASP A 157 13.95 -14.85 -22.32
CA ASP A 157 14.12 -16.28 -22.53
C ASP A 157 12.72 -16.93 -22.59
N LEU A 158 12.48 -17.77 -23.59
CA LEU A 158 11.20 -18.44 -23.82
C LEU A 158 11.23 -19.88 -23.28
N GLU A 159 10.04 -20.48 -23.13
CA GLU A 159 9.89 -21.87 -22.69
C GLU A 159 10.43 -22.89 -23.70
N ASP A 160 10.45 -22.54 -24.99
CA ASP A 160 11.01 -23.38 -26.06
C ASP A 160 12.54 -23.35 -26.12
N GLY A 161 13.19 -22.64 -25.19
CA GLY A 161 14.64 -22.47 -25.10
C GLY A 161 15.21 -21.39 -26.01
N THR A 162 14.41 -20.79 -26.90
CA THR A 162 14.85 -19.62 -27.68
C THR A 162 14.75 -18.34 -26.84
N ALA A 163 15.42 -17.27 -27.25
CA ALA A 163 15.29 -15.98 -26.59
C ALA A 163 15.26 -14.81 -27.59
N TYR A 164 14.79 -13.66 -27.13
CA TYR A 164 14.84 -12.42 -27.88
C TYR A 164 15.57 -11.34 -27.07
N ILE A 165 16.50 -10.64 -27.71
CA ILE A 165 17.19 -9.50 -27.12
C ILE A 165 16.73 -8.24 -27.85
N GLY A 166 16.33 -7.22 -27.08
CA GLY A 166 16.02 -5.91 -27.64
C GLY A 166 15.89 -4.80 -26.61
N THR A 167 15.57 -3.61 -27.08
CA THR A 167 15.26 -2.48 -26.21
C THR A 167 13.79 -2.56 -25.79
N ARG A 168 13.48 -2.48 -24.50
CA ARG A 168 12.09 -2.39 -24.06
C ARG A 168 11.47 -1.06 -24.51
N GLU A 169 10.36 -1.16 -25.23
CA GLU A 169 9.55 -0.02 -25.65
C GLU A 169 8.35 0.15 -24.73
N SER A 170 7.50 -0.87 -24.65
CA SER A 170 6.30 -0.88 -23.81
C SER A 170 6.10 -2.23 -23.14
N TYR A 171 5.24 -2.26 -22.12
CA TYR A 171 4.85 -3.47 -21.40
C TYR A 171 3.48 -3.28 -20.77
N SER A 172 2.75 -4.38 -20.54
CA SER A 172 1.46 -4.35 -19.86
C SER A 172 1.63 -4.28 -18.34
N ALA A 173 1.27 -3.14 -17.73
CA ALA A 173 1.40 -2.91 -16.28
C ALA A 173 0.19 -3.40 -15.47
N ASP A 174 -1.03 -3.17 -15.97
CA ASP A 174 -2.30 -3.29 -15.25
C ASP A 174 -3.20 -4.43 -15.78
N VAL A 175 -2.59 -5.56 -16.15
CA VAL A 175 -3.32 -6.76 -16.57
C VAL A 175 -2.93 -7.98 -15.71
N PRO A 176 -3.83 -8.97 -15.58
CA PRO A 176 -3.51 -10.25 -14.95
C PRO A 176 -2.23 -10.85 -15.51
N GLN A 177 -1.48 -11.58 -14.68
CA GLN A 177 -0.13 -12.06 -15.03
C GLN A 177 -0.09 -12.83 -16.36
N ASP A 178 -1.12 -13.64 -16.62
CA ASP A 178 -1.21 -14.47 -17.83
C ASP A 178 -1.44 -13.65 -19.11
N ASN A 179 -1.95 -12.43 -18.99
CA ASN A 179 -2.25 -11.55 -20.14
C ASN A 179 -1.20 -10.45 -20.35
N ARG A 180 -0.04 -10.57 -19.70
CA ARG A 180 1.02 -9.56 -19.81
C ARG A 180 1.84 -9.75 -21.07
N GLU A 181 2.23 -8.64 -21.69
CA GLU A 181 3.02 -8.65 -22.91
C GLU A 181 4.12 -7.61 -22.84
N ILE A 182 5.32 -7.99 -23.29
CA ILE A 182 6.46 -7.09 -23.42
C ILE A 182 6.71 -6.82 -24.90
N VAL A 183 6.92 -5.55 -25.24
CA VAL A 183 7.25 -5.13 -26.59
C VAL A 183 8.72 -4.71 -26.63
N LEU A 184 9.48 -5.41 -27.46
CA LEU A 184 10.87 -5.13 -27.74
C LEU A 184 10.98 -4.39 -29.06
N THR A 185 11.83 -3.37 -29.10
CA THR A 185 12.26 -2.66 -30.31
C THR A 185 13.76 -2.84 -30.53
N ARG A 186 14.27 -2.24 -31.60
CA ARG A 186 15.66 -2.37 -32.03
C ARG A 186 16.67 -1.92 -30.98
N PRO A 187 17.91 -2.47 -31.01
CA PRO A 187 18.37 -3.56 -31.88
C PRO A 187 17.71 -4.91 -31.52
N LEU A 188 17.28 -5.69 -32.51
CA LEU A 188 16.59 -6.97 -32.28
C LEU A 188 17.50 -8.15 -32.65
N LEU A 189 17.70 -9.05 -31.70
CA LEU A 189 18.40 -10.33 -31.90
C LEU A 189 17.48 -11.47 -31.48
N ARG A 190 17.53 -12.57 -32.22
CA ARG A 190 16.98 -13.86 -31.80
C ARG A 190 18.14 -14.75 -31.36
N VAL A 191 18.01 -15.32 -30.17
CA VAL A 191 18.92 -16.33 -29.65
C VAL A 191 18.26 -17.69 -29.84
N ASP A 192 18.95 -18.63 -30.45
CA ASP A 192 18.44 -20.00 -30.57
C ASP A 192 18.65 -20.81 -29.27
N ALA A 193 18.16 -22.05 -29.26
CA ALA A 193 18.30 -22.93 -28.09
C ALA A 193 19.76 -23.34 -27.78
N LYS A 194 20.71 -23.07 -28.69
CA LYS A 194 22.15 -23.30 -28.48
C LYS A 194 22.86 -22.08 -27.91
N GLY A 195 22.17 -20.94 -27.84
CA GLY A 195 22.71 -19.68 -27.34
C GLY A 195 23.28 -18.78 -28.44
N ASP A 196 23.15 -19.15 -29.72
CA ASP A 196 23.68 -18.36 -30.83
C ASP A 196 22.74 -17.19 -31.14
N ALA A 197 23.27 -15.97 -31.02
CA ALA A 197 22.52 -14.74 -31.27
C ALA A 197 22.61 -14.34 -32.75
N GLN A 198 21.47 -14.27 -33.42
CA GLN A 198 21.34 -13.84 -34.81
C GLN A 198 20.50 -12.57 -34.91
N PRO A 199 20.90 -11.57 -35.71
CA PRO A 199 20.08 -10.39 -35.93
C PRO A 199 18.78 -10.76 -36.63
N LEU A 200 17.67 -10.18 -36.15
CA LEU A 200 16.40 -10.27 -36.87
C LEU A 200 16.50 -9.48 -38.18
N ASP A 201 15.73 -9.89 -39.20
CA ASP A 201 15.65 -9.15 -40.46
C ASP A 201 15.34 -7.67 -40.17
N ALA A 202 16.14 -6.78 -40.76
CA ALA A 202 16.08 -5.33 -40.61
C ALA A 202 14.74 -4.71 -41.03
N LYS A 203 13.82 -5.48 -41.63
CA LYS A 203 12.43 -5.04 -41.87
C LYS A 203 11.57 -5.09 -40.61
N TRP A 204 11.86 -5.97 -39.67
CA TRP A 204 11.11 -6.07 -38.42
C TRP A 204 11.51 -4.93 -37.47
N GLN A 205 10.50 -4.27 -36.89
CA GLN A 205 10.69 -3.13 -36.00
C GLN A 205 10.41 -3.48 -34.54
N HIS A 206 9.45 -4.38 -34.30
CA HIS A 206 9.00 -4.76 -32.97
C HIS A 206 8.81 -6.27 -32.84
N VAL A 207 9.02 -6.79 -31.63
CA VAL A 207 8.65 -8.14 -31.23
C VAL A 207 7.77 -8.04 -30.00
N ILE A 208 6.58 -8.64 -30.05
CA ILE A 208 5.62 -8.68 -28.94
C ILE A 208 5.66 -10.10 -28.36
N ILE A 209 5.91 -10.21 -27.05
CA ILE A 209 6.06 -11.49 -26.37
C ILE A 209 5.07 -11.57 -25.22
N SER A 210 4.19 -12.58 -25.26
CA SER A 210 3.26 -12.88 -24.17
C SER A 210 3.97 -13.58 -23.02
N ASN A 211 3.61 -13.20 -21.79
CA ASN A 211 4.16 -13.74 -20.55
C ASN A 211 3.94 -15.24 -20.40
N THR A 212 2.92 -15.83 -21.03
CA THR A 212 2.68 -17.29 -20.98
C THR A 212 3.75 -18.10 -21.70
N ARG A 213 4.67 -17.47 -22.45
CA ARG A 213 5.79 -18.14 -23.11
C ARG A 213 7.14 -17.79 -22.50
N VAL A 214 7.16 -16.91 -21.51
CA VAL A 214 8.39 -16.36 -20.92
C VAL A 214 8.84 -17.26 -19.79
N SER A 215 10.04 -17.81 -19.91
CA SER A 215 10.70 -18.55 -18.83
C SER A 215 11.48 -17.62 -17.90
N ALA A 216 12.18 -16.63 -18.46
CA ALA A 216 12.93 -15.64 -17.69
C ALA A 216 13.09 -14.31 -18.44
N ILE A 217 13.30 -13.23 -17.68
CA ILE A 217 13.61 -11.90 -18.22
C ILE A 217 14.87 -11.38 -17.56
N ARG A 218 15.87 -11.02 -18.36
CA ARG A 218 17.11 -10.35 -17.91
C ARG A 218 17.07 -8.90 -18.35
N VAL A 219 17.39 -7.99 -17.44
CA VAL A 219 17.27 -6.55 -17.68
C VAL A 219 18.61 -5.87 -17.43
N LEU A 220 19.04 -5.07 -18.41
CA LEU A 220 20.23 -4.25 -18.35
C LEU A 220 19.83 -2.79 -18.58
N PHE A 221 20.17 -1.92 -17.63
CA PHE A 221 20.05 -0.47 -17.80
C PHE A 221 21.35 0.06 -18.42
N THR A 222 21.23 0.59 -19.64
CA THR A 222 22.37 1.13 -20.38
C THR A 222 22.06 2.55 -20.88
N THR A 223 23.03 3.21 -21.47
CA THR A 223 22.86 4.56 -22.02
C THR A 223 23.12 4.58 -23.51
N THR A 224 22.35 5.38 -24.25
CA THR A 224 22.59 5.66 -25.66
C THR A 224 22.75 7.16 -25.86
N ALA A 225 23.47 7.56 -26.92
CA ALA A 225 23.51 8.96 -27.30
C ALA A 225 22.08 9.46 -27.59
N SER A 226 21.73 10.63 -27.07
CA SER A 226 20.46 11.26 -27.37
C SER A 226 20.54 11.93 -28.74
N SER A 227 20.28 11.20 -29.82
CA SER A 227 19.89 11.84 -31.08
C SER A 227 18.57 12.57 -30.81
N GLY A 228 18.56 13.89 -30.97
CA GLY A 228 17.44 14.78 -30.65
C GLY A 228 16.21 14.57 -31.53
N ASP A 229 15.64 13.36 -31.51
CA ASP A 229 14.39 13.04 -32.18
C ASP A 229 13.24 13.05 -31.17
N THR A 230 12.24 13.85 -31.50
CA THR A 230 11.12 14.25 -30.66
C THR A 230 10.04 13.18 -30.75
N GLY A 231 10.12 12.14 -29.93
CA GLY A 231 9.11 11.08 -29.96
C GLY A 231 9.10 10.25 -28.68
N GLY A 232 8.08 10.45 -27.85
CA GLY A 232 7.84 9.64 -26.65
C GLY A 232 8.36 10.25 -25.37
N GLY A 233 8.03 11.52 -25.12
CA GLY A 233 8.02 12.09 -23.78
C GLY A 233 7.04 11.31 -22.90
N GLY A 234 7.51 10.22 -22.31
CA GLY A 234 6.88 9.63 -21.15
C GLY A 234 6.94 10.68 -20.05
N THR A 235 5.92 11.52 -19.97
CA THR A 235 5.70 12.43 -18.85
C THR A 235 5.93 11.64 -17.58
N VAL A 236 6.94 12.04 -16.81
CA VAL A 236 7.14 11.61 -15.43
C VAL A 236 5.90 12.08 -14.68
N ARG A 237 4.87 11.22 -14.70
CA ARG A 237 3.59 11.49 -14.07
C ARG A 237 3.88 11.58 -12.58
N GLY A 238 3.47 12.72 -12.03
CA GLY A 238 3.99 13.29 -10.81
C GLY A 238 4.07 12.33 -9.64
N THR A 239 4.96 12.70 -8.72
CA THR A 239 4.97 12.24 -7.33
C THR A 239 3.54 11.98 -6.86
N PRO A 240 3.22 10.78 -6.36
CA PRO A 240 1.88 10.54 -5.85
C PRO A 240 1.59 11.61 -4.81
N ARG A 241 0.49 12.35 -5.01
CA ARG A 241 -0.07 13.22 -3.96
C ARG A 241 -0.24 12.34 -2.74
N VAL A 242 0.70 12.44 -1.80
CA VAL A 242 0.64 11.77 -0.52
C VAL A 242 -0.55 12.40 0.20
N THR A 243 -1.71 11.78 0.04
CA THR A 243 -2.95 12.13 0.73
C THR A 243 -2.64 12.13 2.23
N LYS A 244 -3.24 13.05 3.00
CA LYS A 244 -2.99 13.19 4.45
C LYS A 244 -3.11 11.85 5.22
N VAL A 245 -3.92 10.91 4.72
CA VAL A 245 -4.05 9.53 5.22
C VAL A 245 -2.74 8.74 5.14
N ALA A 246 -1.97 8.89 4.07
CA ALA A 246 -0.67 8.24 3.93
C ALA A 246 0.34 8.77 4.96
N ARG A 247 0.23 10.04 5.40
CA ARG A 247 1.12 10.65 6.41
C ARG A 247 0.88 10.08 7.82
N PHE A 248 -0.38 9.74 8.17
CA PHE A 248 -0.68 9.01 9.42
C PHE A 248 -0.03 7.62 9.41
N LEU A 249 -0.05 6.95 8.26
CA LEU A 249 0.50 5.60 8.05
C LEU A 249 2.02 5.55 7.80
N THR A 250 2.71 6.69 7.89
CA THR A 250 4.18 6.80 7.90
C THR A 250 4.69 7.44 9.19
N THR A 251 3.82 7.62 10.19
CA THR A 251 4.19 8.24 11.46
C THR A 251 5.10 7.28 12.24
N ASP A 252 6.28 7.76 12.63
CA ASP A 252 7.21 7.02 13.49
C ASP A 252 6.50 6.56 14.77
N ARG A 253 6.91 5.41 15.32
CA ARG A 253 6.34 4.80 16.53
C ARG A 253 6.25 5.80 17.68
N ARG A 254 7.24 6.69 17.81
CA ARG A 254 7.25 7.78 18.80
C ARG A 254 6.12 8.77 18.61
N GLY A 255 5.82 9.15 17.37
CA GLY A 255 4.71 10.04 17.03
C GLY A 255 3.35 9.43 17.37
N LEU A 256 3.18 8.12 17.14
CA LEU A 256 1.95 7.42 17.52
C LEU A 256 1.72 7.36 19.03
N TRP A 257 2.79 7.16 19.81
CA TRP A 257 2.70 7.23 21.28
C TRP A 257 2.32 8.61 21.78
N LEU A 258 2.91 9.68 21.21
CA LEU A 258 2.55 11.05 21.55
C LEU A 258 1.09 11.36 21.20
N LEU A 259 0.62 10.87 20.05
CA LEU A 259 -0.76 11.04 19.62
C LEU A 259 -1.73 10.30 20.56
N LEU A 260 -1.43 9.06 20.94
CA LEU A 260 -2.22 8.31 21.92
C LEU A 260 -2.25 9.04 23.28
N PHE A 261 -1.11 9.56 23.73
CA PHE A 261 -1.05 10.32 24.97
C PHE A 261 -1.91 11.58 24.90
N ALA A 262 -1.85 12.34 23.81
CA ALA A 262 -2.66 13.53 23.61
C ALA A 262 -4.17 13.21 23.60
N GLN A 263 -4.58 12.13 22.91
CA GLN A 263 -5.96 11.67 22.86
C GLN A 263 -6.54 11.36 24.24
N LEU A 264 -5.73 10.80 25.15
CA LEU A 264 -6.16 10.46 26.51
C LEU A 264 -6.01 11.63 27.49
N ALA A 265 -4.97 12.45 27.35
CA ALA A 265 -4.69 13.55 28.27
C ALA A 265 -5.68 14.71 28.12
N ILE A 266 -6.08 15.07 26.90
CA ILE A 266 -6.98 16.22 26.67
C ILE A 266 -8.33 16.04 27.41
N PRO A 267 -9.04 14.90 27.26
CA PRO A 267 -10.29 14.69 28.00
C PRO A 267 -10.10 14.58 29.51
N ALA A 268 -8.97 14.03 30.00
CA ALA A 268 -8.65 13.99 31.42
C ALA A 268 -8.52 15.41 32.01
N VAL A 269 -7.77 16.29 31.33
CA VAL A 269 -7.58 17.67 31.79
C VAL A 269 -8.91 18.42 31.82
N ILE A 270 -9.76 18.25 30.79
CA ILE A 270 -11.09 18.86 30.77
C ILE A 270 -11.95 18.34 31.94
N GLY A 271 -11.84 17.05 32.28
CA GLY A 271 -12.52 16.46 33.43
C GLY A 271 -12.06 17.04 34.77
N PHE A 272 -10.77 17.35 34.91
CA PHE A 272 -10.19 17.87 36.16
C PHE A 272 -10.46 19.36 36.39
N VAL A 273 -10.69 20.13 35.32
CA VAL A 273 -10.94 21.59 35.39
C VAL A 273 -12.43 21.91 35.65
N ARG A 274 -13.32 20.90 35.57
CA ARG A 274 -14.76 21.02 35.86
C ARG A 274 -15.09 20.52 37.25
#